data_AF-A0A385MRA9-F1
#
_entry.id   AF-A0A385MRA9-F1
#
_cell.length_a   1.000
_cell.length_b   1.000
_cell.length_c   1.000
_cell.angle_alpha   90.00
_cell.angle_beta   90.00
_cell.angle_gamma   90.00
#
_symmetry.space_group_name_H-M   'P 1'
#
loop_
_entity.id
_entity.type
_entity.pdbx_description
1 polymer ?
#
loop_
_entity_poly.entity_id
_entity_poly.type
_entity_poly.pdbx_seq_one_letter_code
_entity_poly.pdbx_strand_id
1 'polypeptide(L)'
;MTFLEKGNDEFLKENYKEALNFYNLAIKENPDLKELLKFNTALALRELHAKIGISVNYTKFSNNSDEEKFAKFDTVIVCDLTDKNIENVILDLIHREESSKKSWTLVQINSGKKDARSKSSQKILSKLLEYKKRLLVYSENLTCQQIYFVENGIGEISSSYLPKISASELSIIVSTKPNNLKFSITTLFNSLGNLFDFKTRKVLYFSSSVIPPDVCKDSVDFLFEDVISLNMSELDSTDLRVSPSVSIVMPCIDEELGYKTAAILASRAGTWGTVIIAMDDVGGGFMSTLNSVAAKCDSRFIVFVAQDAFPGRGWLKIALERIESEGAGLLAFNDGKWFGRIASFGMVRKTWVRKFYENAILNPYYKAHKADNEITLLAKLDNRFVYEPNSTLIEVDYRKDTGGSNRVDDKRFRERFNNQLTQFFPKDRIESFRKEYKVKK
;
A
#
# COMPACT_ATOMS: atom_id res chain seq x y z
N MET A 1 -34.76 -1.41 -11.74
CA MET A 1 -33.74 -2.19 -12.45
C MET A 1 -33.43 -1.47 -13.76
N THR A 2 -32.20 -1.01 -13.94
CA THR A 2 -31.71 -0.30 -15.14
C THR A 2 -31.72 -1.24 -16.36
N PHE A 3 -31.65 -0.70 -17.59
CA PHE A 3 -31.53 -1.56 -18.77
C PHE A 3 -30.24 -2.39 -18.75
N LEU A 4 -29.15 -1.87 -18.17
CA LEU A 4 -27.93 -2.65 -17.98
C LEU A 4 -28.16 -3.84 -17.06
N GLU A 5 -28.78 -3.63 -15.90
CA GLU A 5 -29.10 -4.70 -14.93
C GLU A 5 -30.01 -5.76 -15.55
N LYS A 6 -31.05 -5.34 -16.29
CA LYS A 6 -31.93 -6.28 -17.02
C LYS A 6 -31.18 -7.08 -18.08
N GLY A 7 -30.26 -6.44 -18.80
CA GLY A 7 -29.43 -7.12 -19.81
C GLY A 7 -28.52 -8.17 -19.20
N ASN A 8 -27.96 -7.90 -18.02
CA ASN A 8 -27.14 -8.86 -17.29
C ASN A 8 -27.97 -10.05 -16.78
N ASP A 9 -29.14 -9.77 -16.22
CA ASP A 9 -30.07 -10.79 -15.72
C ASP A 9 -30.48 -11.76 -16.84
N GLU A 10 -30.85 -11.23 -18.01
CA GLU A 10 -31.20 -12.07 -19.17
C GLU A 10 -29.98 -12.81 -19.74
N PHE A 11 -28.79 -12.20 -19.68
CA PHE A 11 -27.57 -12.88 -20.09
C PHE A 11 -27.32 -14.11 -19.21
N LEU A 12 -27.45 -13.99 -17.88
CA LEU A 12 -27.24 -15.08 -16.92
C LEU A 12 -28.27 -16.20 -17.05
N LYS A 13 -29.49 -15.89 -17.50
CA LYS A 13 -30.52 -16.88 -17.85
C LYS A 13 -30.28 -17.52 -19.22
N GLU A 14 -29.15 -17.24 -19.86
CA GLU A 14 -28.82 -17.63 -21.23
C GLU A 14 -29.84 -17.18 -22.29
N ASN A 15 -30.56 -16.09 -22.01
CA ASN A 15 -31.48 -15.43 -22.94
C ASN A 15 -30.75 -14.31 -23.68
N TYR A 16 -29.74 -14.69 -24.46
CA TYR A 16 -28.79 -13.76 -25.07
C TYR A 16 -29.43 -12.76 -26.03
N LYS A 17 -30.54 -13.12 -26.68
CA LYS A 17 -31.29 -12.22 -27.55
C LYS A 17 -31.89 -11.04 -26.76
N GLU A 18 -32.47 -11.33 -25.60
CA GLU A 18 -33.06 -10.30 -24.76
C GLU A 18 -31.98 -9.47 -24.04
N ALA A 19 -30.86 -10.12 -23.67
CA ALA A 19 -29.68 -9.43 -23.17
C ALA A 19 -29.15 -8.37 -24.16
N LEU A 20 -29.03 -8.73 -25.45
CA LEU A 20 -28.62 -7.81 -26.52
C LEU A 20 -29.56 -6.60 -26.64
N ASN A 21 -30.87 -6.84 -26.57
CA ASN A 21 -31.85 -5.76 -26.62
C ASN A 21 -31.64 -4.78 -25.46
N PHE A 22 -31.48 -5.30 -24.25
CA PHE A 22 -31.27 -4.48 -23.07
C PHE A 22 -29.93 -3.74 -23.09
N TYR A 23 -28.84 -4.34 -23.57
CA TYR A 23 -27.58 -3.63 -23.74
C TYR A 23 -27.68 -2.50 -24.76
N ASN A 24 -28.35 -2.72 -25.89
CA ASN A 24 -28.58 -1.65 -26.87
C ASN A 24 -29.46 -0.52 -26.31
N LEU A 25 -30.45 -0.83 -25.47
CA LEU A 25 -31.25 0.17 -24.76
C LEU A 25 -30.42 0.95 -23.74
N ALA A 26 -29.53 0.29 -23.00
CA ALA A 26 -28.63 0.94 -22.05
C ALA A 26 -27.63 1.89 -22.74
N ILE A 27 -27.10 1.53 -23.93
CA ILE A 27 -26.26 2.42 -24.74
C ILE A 27 -27.05 3.64 -25.22
N LYS A 28 -28.32 3.47 -25.60
CA LYS A 28 -29.18 4.58 -26.03
C LYS A 28 -29.50 5.53 -24.88
N GLU A 29 -29.74 4.99 -23.68
CA GLU A 29 -30.02 5.79 -22.49
C GLU A 29 -28.78 6.55 -21.98
N ASN A 30 -27.61 5.91 -22.06
CA ASN A 30 -26.34 6.54 -21.69
C ASN A 30 -25.25 6.18 -22.72
N PRO A 31 -24.99 7.08 -23.70
CA PRO A 31 -23.98 6.87 -24.74
C PRO A 31 -22.56 6.64 -24.22
N ASP A 32 -22.22 7.11 -23.02
CA ASP A 32 -20.89 6.90 -22.42
C ASP A 32 -20.66 5.44 -22.07
N LEU A 33 -21.73 4.65 -21.93
CA LEU A 33 -21.65 3.20 -21.73
C LEU A 33 -21.32 2.44 -23.02
N LYS A 34 -21.25 3.09 -24.18
CA LYS A 34 -21.04 2.42 -25.48
C LYS A 34 -19.76 1.59 -25.51
N GLU A 35 -18.65 2.11 -25.02
CA GLU A 35 -17.39 1.35 -24.99
C GLU A 35 -17.44 0.21 -23.97
N LEU A 36 -18.11 0.42 -22.83
CA LEU A 36 -18.32 -0.62 -21.81
C LEU A 36 -19.21 -1.76 -22.32
N LEU A 37 -20.27 -1.43 -23.06
CA LEU A 37 -21.31 -2.38 -23.50
C LEU A 37 -21.06 -2.99 -24.87
N LYS A 38 -20.12 -2.45 -25.66
CA LYS A 38 -19.62 -3.10 -26.88
C LYS A 38 -19.18 -4.54 -26.60
N PHE A 39 -18.48 -4.74 -25.49
CA PHE A 39 -18.04 -6.07 -25.07
C PHE A 39 -19.23 -6.98 -24.73
N ASN A 40 -20.14 -6.54 -23.86
CA ASN A 40 -21.32 -7.32 -23.46
C ASN A 40 -22.21 -7.68 -24.66
N THR A 41 -22.31 -6.77 -25.62
CA THR A 41 -23.05 -6.98 -26.87
C THR A 41 -22.34 -8.03 -27.73
N ALA A 42 -21.02 -7.91 -27.93
CA ALA A 42 -20.25 -8.90 -28.69
C ALA A 42 -20.30 -10.29 -28.07
N LEU A 43 -20.22 -10.36 -26.73
CA LEU A 43 -20.29 -11.60 -25.98
C LEU A 43 -21.67 -12.27 -26.09
N ALA A 44 -22.76 -11.49 -25.94
CA ALA A 44 -24.12 -12.02 -26.07
C ALA A 44 -24.39 -12.52 -27.50
N LEU A 45 -23.84 -11.82 -28.49
CA LEU A 45 -23.92 -12.24 -29.89
C LEU A 45 -23.17 -13.57 -30.12
N ARG A 46 -21.99 -13.75 -29.51
CA ARG A 46 -21.21 -15.00 -29.59
C ARG A 46 -21.96 -16.19 -29.03
N GLU A 47 -22.47 -16.07 -27.81
CA GLU A 47 -23.19 -17.15 -27.14
C GLU A 47 -24.53 -17.46 -27.84
N LEU A 48 -25.21 -16.43 -28.34
CA LEU A 48 -26.39 -16.60 -29.18
C LEU A 48 -26.08 -17.41 -30.44
N HIS A 49 -24.97 -17.10 -31.14
CA HIS A 49 -24.56 -17.84 -32.34
C HIS A 49 -24.16 -19.29 -32.03
N ALA A 50 -23.44 -19.53 -30.93
CA ALA A 50 -23.10 -20.88 -30.48
C ALA A 50 -24.36 -21.72 -30.20
N LYS A 51 -25.36 -21.12 -29.55
CA LYS A 51 -26.63 -21.79 -29.18
C LYS A 51 -27.52 -22.11 -30.39
N ILE A 52 -27.45 -21.32 -31.45
CA ILE A 52 -28.23 -21.52 -32.68
C ILE A 52 -27.49 -22.47 -33.67
N GLY A 53 -26.29 -22.94 -33.34
CA GLY A 53 -25.52 -23.86 -34.18
C GLY A 53 -25.01 -23.22 -35.47
N ILE A 54 -24.99 -21.88 -35.55
CA ILE A 54 -24.44 -21.16 -36.69
C ILE A 54 -22.95 -20.96 -36.41
N SER A 55 -22.09 -21.64 -37.17
CA SER A 55 -20.65 -21.36 -37.16
C SER A 55 -20.41 -19.98 -37.77
N VAL A 56 -20.41 -18.95 -36.94
CA VAL A 56 -20.00 -17.62 -37.40
C VAL A 56 -18.49 -17.59 -37.44
N ASN A 57 -17.96 -17.55 -38.66
CA ASN A 57 -16.56 -17.27 -38.90
C ASN A 57 -16.30 -15.81 -38.48
N TYR A 58 -15.85 -15.61 -37.25
CA TYR A 58 -15.51 -14.29 -36.69
C TYR A 58 -14.26 -13.65 -37.33
N THR A 59 -13.72 -14.27 -38.38
CA THR A 59 -12.59 -13.77 -39.17
C THR A 59 -12.79 -12.35 -39.73
N LYS A 60 -14.01 -11.83 -39.83
CA LYS A 60 -14.23 -10.44 -40.30
C LYS A 60 -14.18 -9.35 -39.22
N PHE A 61 -14.16 -9.68 -37.93
CA PHE A 61 -13.72 -8.74 -36.88
C PHE A 61 -12.25 -8.95 -36.47
N SER A 62 -11.59 -9.97 -37.05
CA SER A 62 -10.18 -10.28 -36.88
C SER A 62 -9.41 -10.28 -38.21
N ASN A 63 -9.79 -9.44 -39.18
CA ASN A 63 -9.01 -9.24 -40.41
C ASN A 63 -7.75 -8.38 -40.15
N ASN A 64 -7.02 -8.72 -39.09
CA ASN A 64 -5.58 -8.69 -39.08
C ASN A 64 -5.14 -10.04 -38.50
N SER A 65 -4.44 -10.80 -39.33
CA SER A 65 -3.70 -12.01 -38.99
C SER A 65 -2.55 -11.70 -38.02
N ASP A 66 -2.90 -11.27 -36.82
CA ASP A 66 -1.99 -11.21 -35.70
C ASP A 66 -2.24 -12.49 -34.89
N GLU A 67 -1.18 -13.26 -34.64
CA GLU A 67 -1.10 -14.24 -33.56
C GLU A 67 -1.91 -13.74 -32.34
N GLU A 68 -2.67 -14.61 -31.65
CA GLU A 68 -3.34 -14.23 -30.40
C GLU A 68 -2.31 -13.59 -29.45
N LYS A 69 -2.24 -12.25 -29.45
CA LYS A 69 -1.22 -11.51 -28.70
C LYS A 69 -1.63 -11.55 -27.24
N PHE A 70 -1.09 -12.52 -26.53
CA PHE A 70 -1.18 -12.57 -25.07
C PHE A 70 -0.57 -11.29 -24.51
N ALA A 71 -1.33 -10.54 -23.71
CA ALA A 71 -0.74 -9.47 -22.93
C ALA A 71 0.21 -10.11 -21.90
N LYS A 72 1.47 -9.67 -21.93
CA LYS A 72 2.54 -10.25 -21.11
C LYS A 72 2.85 -9.33 -19.94
N PHE A 73 2.80 -9.89 -18.74
CA PHE A 73 3.15 -9.22 -17.49
C PHE A 73 4.17 -10.04 -16.70
N ASP A 74 4.89 -9.44 -15.78
CA ASP A 74 5.66 -10.20 -14.79
C ASP A 74 4.72 -10.67 -13.67
N THR A 75 3.87 -9.76 -13.19
CA THR A 75 2.94 -10.01 -12.08
C THR A 75 1.49 -9.73 -12.45
N VAL A 76 0.57 -10.63 -12.10
CA VAL A 76 -0.88 -10.39 -12.16
C VAL A 76 -1.47 -10.52 -10.76
N ILE A 77 -2.01 -9.43 -10.23
CA ILE A 77 -2.72 -9.43 -8.95
C ILE A 77 -4.19 -9.76 -9.22
N VAL A 78 -4.75 -10.72 -8.51
CA VAL A 78 -6.11 -11.25 -8.70
C VAL A 78 -6.84 -11.19 -7.36
N CYS A 79 -7.97 -10.47 -7.30
CA CYS A 79 -8.70 -10.27 -6.04
C CYS A 79 -10.15 -9.81 -6.25
N ASP A 80 -10.99 -9.91 -5.21
CA ASP A 80 -12.34 -9.32 -5.18
C ASP A 80 -12.28 -7.89 -4.60
N LEU A 81 -12.22 -6.88 -5.46
CA LEU A 81 -12.18 -5.45 -5.11
C LEU A 81 -13.44 -4.92 -4.42
N THR A 82 -14.47 -5.75 -4.25
CA THR A 82 -15.64 -5.39 -3.43
C THR A 82 -15.41 -5.68 -1.94
N ASP A 83 -14.39 -6.47 -1.62
CA ASP A 83 -14.02 -6.80 -0.25
C ASP A 83 -13.15 -5.70 0.38
N LYS A 84 -13.77 -4.97 1.31
CA LYS A 84 -13.11 -3.87 2.03
C LYS A 84 -12.00 -4.35 2.98
N ASN A 85 -12.00 -5.61 3.39
CA ASN A 85 -11.01 -6.11 4.34
C ASN A 85 -9.63 -6.29 3.70
N ILE A 86 -9.58 -6.53 2.39
CA ILE A 86 -8.33 -6.68 1.63
C ILE A 86 -7.89 -5.40 0.91
N GLU A 87 -8.65 -4.30 1.03
CA GLU A 87 -8.36 -3.04 0.34
C GLU A 87 -6.92 -2.57 0.60
N ASN A 88 -6.48 -2.57 1.86
CA ASN A 88 -5.12 -2.14 2.23
C ASN A 88 -4.05 -3.13 1.75
N VAL A 89 -4.33 -4.44 1.81
CA VAL A 89 -3.41 -5.48 1.31
C VAL A 89 -3.16 -5.30 -0.19
N ILE A 90 -4.21 -5.01 -0.95
CA ILE A 90 -4.10 -4.78 -2.40
C ILE A 90 -3.33 -3.48 -2.67
N LEU A 91 -3.60 -2.41 -1.91
CA LEU A 91 -2.83 -1.17 -2.05
C LEU A 91 -1.35 -1.40 -1.79
N ASP A 92 -0.99 -2.18 -0.77
CA ASP A 92 0.40 -2.55 -0.49
C ASP A 92 1.03 -3.35 -1.64
N LEU A 93 0.34 -4.34 -2.19
CA LEU A 93 0.82 -5.08 -3.35
C LEU A 93 1.02 -4.17 -4.56
N ILE A 94 0.07 -3.29 -4.86
CA ILE A 94 0.19 -2.30 -5.93
C ILE A 94 1.44 -1.45 -5.73
N HIS A 95 1.70 -0.99 -4.51
CA HIS A 95 2.89 -0.18 -4.20
C HIS A 95 4.19 -0.94 -4.38
N ARG A 96 4.23 -2.19 -3.92
CA ARG A 96 5.39 -3.08 -4.10
C ARG A 96 5.66 -3.35 -5.59
N GLU A 97 4.64 -3.68 -6.36
CA GLU A 97 4.82 -3.98 -7.78
C GLU A 97 5.24 -2.73 -8.56
N GLU A 98 4.67 -1.57 -8.24
CA GLU A 98 5.06 -0.30 -8.86
C GLU A 98 6.50 0.11 -8.54
N SER A 99 7.00 -0.15 -7.32
CA SER A 99 8.41 0.14 -6.98
C SER A 99 9.40 -0.83 -7.61
N SER A 100 8.97 -2.06 -7.91
CA SER A 100 9.84 -3.13 -8.42
C SER A 100 10.32 -2.95 -9.88
N LYS A 101 9.78 -1.95 -10.60
CA LYS A 101 9.97 -1.74 -12.06
C LYS A 101 9.50 -2.89 -12.95
N LYS A 102 8.87 -3.93 -12.39
CA LYS A 102 8.29 -5.04 -13.15
C LYS A 102 6.98 -4.63 -13.79
N SER A 103 6.64 -5.29 -14.91
CA SER A 103 5.34 -5.13 -15.54
C SER A 103 4.27 -5.84 -14.71
N TRP A 104 3.21 -5.13 -14.37
CA TRP A 104 2.14 -5.69 -13.54
C TRP A 104 0.76 -5.18 -13.95
N THR A 105 -0.26 -5.97 -13.63
CA THR A 105 -1.67 -5.63 -13.81
C THR A 105 -2.54 -6.18 -12.67
N LEU A 106 -3.78 -5.70 -12.60
CA LEU A 106 -4.78 -6.08 -11.59
C LEU A 106 -6.03 -6.65 -12.29
N VAL A 107 -6.50 -7.78 -11.77
CA VAL A 107 -7.68 -8.51 -12.25
C VAL A 107 -8.72 -8.57 -11.13
N GLN A 108 -9.93 -8.09 -11.44
CA GLN A 108 -11.10 -8.27 -10.58
C GLN A 108 -11.67 -9.67 -10.76
N ILE A 109 -11.86 -10.40 -9.67
CA ILE A 109 -12.67 -11.62 -9.64
C ILE A 109 -13.96 -11.38 -8.87
N ASN A 110 -15.02 -12.08 -9.27
CA ASN A 110 -16.27 -12.04 -8.54
C ASN A 110 -16.36 -13.22 -7.59
N SER A 111 -16.70 -12.93 -6.34
CA SER A 111 -17.48 -13.88 -5.57
C SER A 111 -18.83 -14.06 -6.27
N GLY A 112 -19.31 -15.31 -6.41
CA GLY A 112 -20.52 -15.65 -7.20
C GLY A 112 -21.84 -14.97 -6.79
N LYS A 113 -21.81 -14.05 -5.82
CA LYS A 113 -22.96 -13.29 -5.30
C LYS A 113 -23.02 -11.83 -5.77
N LYS A 114 -22.03 -11.32 -6.52
CA LYS A 114 -21.98 -9.90 -6.95
C LYS A 114 -21.40 -9.73 -8.36
N ASP A 115 -21.95 -8.76 -9.09
CA ASP A 115 -21.46 -8.32 -10.41
C ASP A 115 -20.05 -7.71 -10.30
N ALA A 116 -19.17 -7.93 -11.28
CA ALA A 116 -17.82 -7.33 -11.30
C ALA A 116 -17.86 -5.81 -11.47
N ARG A 117 -19.00 -5.30 -11.96
CA ARG A 117 -19.28 -3.88 -12.08
C ARG A 117 -19.90 -3.28 -10.82
N SER A 118 -20.17 -4.09 -9.80
CA SER A 118 -20.58 -3.56 -8.50
C SER A 118 -19.46 -2.69 -7.91
N LYS A 119 -19.81 -1.74 -7.03
CA LYS A 119 -18.89 -0.69 -6.54
C LYS A 119 -17.56 -1.27 -6.05
N SER A 120 -16.53 -1.23 -6.90
CA SER A 120 -15.15 -1.52 -6.53
C SER A 120 -14.59 -0.42 -5.62
N SER A 121 -13.52 -0.72 -4.90
CA SER A 121 -12.82 0.28 -4.09
C SER A 121 -12.39 1.50 -4.92
N GLN A 122 -12.95 2.67 -4.59
CA GLN A 122 -12.55 3.95 -5.20
C GLN A 122 -11.10 4.31 -4.90
N LYS A 123 -10.54 3.86 -3.76
CA LYS A 123 -9.12 4.08 -3.43
C LYS A 123 -8.22 3.32 -4.39
N ILE A 124 -8.52 2.04 -4.64
CA ILE A 124 -7.74 1.21 -5.56
C ILE A 124 -7.85 1.78 -6.98
N LEU A 125 -9.08 2.10 -7.44
CA LEU A 125 -9.29 2.66 -8.78
C LEU A 125 -8.56 4.00 -8.97
N SER A 126 -8.61 4.90 -7.99
CA SER A 126 -7.87 6.16 -8.01
C SER A 126 -6.37 5.92 -8.14
N LYS A 127 -5.85 4.86 -7.49
CA LYS A 127 -4.43 4.52 -7.54
C LYS A 127 -3.99 3.89 -8.85
N LEU A 128 -4.83 3.04 -9.44
CA LEU A 128 -4.60 2.55 -10.80
C LEU A 128 -4.55 3.72 -11.80
N LEU A 129 -5.46 4.68 -11.67
CA LEU A 129 -5.47 5.88 -12.53
C LEU A 129 -4.19 6.71 -12.36
N GLU A 130 -3.72 6.92 -11.13
CA GLU A 130 -2.45 7.60 -10.84
C GLU A 130 -1.26 6.92 -11.54
N TYR A 131 -1.23 5.59 -11.53
CA TYR A 131 -0.19 4.78 -12.20
C TYR A 131 -0.49 4.48 -13.67
N LYS A 132 -1.55 5.09 -14.24
CA LYS A 132 -2.00 4.87 -15.63
C LYS A 132 -2.22 3.38 -15.96
N LYS A 133 -2.63 2.60 -14.96
CA LYS A 133 -2.99 1.19 -15.07
C LYS A 133 -4.49 1.04 -15.34
N ARG A 134 -4.87 -0.07 -15.98
CA ARG A 134 -6.27 -0.43 -16.22
C ARG A 134 -6.62 -1.64 -15.36
N LEU A 135 -7.84 -1.63 -14.81
CA LEU A 135 -8.40 -2.82 -14.18
C LEU A 135 -8.87 -3.77 -15.26
N LEU A 136 -8.41 -5.02 -15.21
CA LEU A 136 -8.81 -6.06 -16.13
C LEU A 136 -9.94 -6.87 -15.50
N VAL A 137 -10.97 -7.18 -16.29
CA VAL A 137 -12.18 -7.81 -15.76
C VAL A 137 -12.54 -9.07 -16.55
N TYR A 138 -12.46 -9.07 -17.89
CA TYR A 138 -12.97 -10.18 -18.71
C TYR A 138 -12.18 -10.45 -20.01
N SER A 139 -12.18 -11.71 -20.45
CA SER A 139 -11.85 -12.21 -21.81
C SER A 139 -10.44 -12.02 -22.37
N GLU A 140 -9.54 -11.39 -21.63
CA GLU A 140 -8.15 -11.26 -22.06
C GLU A 140 -7.39 -12.57 -21.81
N ASN A 141 -6.57 -12.95 -22.79
CA ASN A 141 -5.57 -14.00 -22.61
C ASN A 141 -4.31 -13.35 -22.05
N LEU A 142 -3.98 -13.65 -20.80
CA LEU A 142 -2.84 -13.08 -20.08
C LEU A 142 -1.75 -14.14 -19.91
N THR A 143 -0.49 -13.75 -20.13
CA THR A 143 0.66 -14.56 -19.72
C THR A 143 1.46 -13.81 -18.68
N CYS A 144 1.87 -14.50 -17.61
CA CYS A 144 2.73 -13.89 -16.60
C CYS A 144 3.73 -14.84 -15.97
N GLN A 145 4.67 -14.29 -15.20
CA GLN A 145 5.54 -15.12 -14.36
C GLN A 145 4.80 -15.53 -13.09
N GLN A 146 4.14 -14.56 -12.44
CA GLN A 146 3.54 -14.72 -11.13
C GLN A 146 2.07 -14.27 -11.11
N ILE A 147 1.20 -15.12 -10.57
CA ILE A 147 -0.13 -14.71 -10.12
C ILE A 147 -0.10 -14.53 -8.59
N TYR A 148 -0.60 -13.40 -8.12
CA TYR A 148 -0.92 -13.17 -6.71
C TYR A 148 -2.42 -13.18 -6.52
N PHE A 149 -2.93 -14.26 -5.95
CA PHE A 149 -4.34 -14.38 -5.60
C PHE A 149 -4.57 -13.98 -4.15
N VAL A 150 -5.24 -12.86 -3.90
CA VAL A 150 -5.49 -12.37 -2.53
C VAL A 150 -6.78 -12.95 -2.00
N GLU A 151 -6.67 -13.83 -0.99
CA GLU A 151 -7.79 -14.54 -0.40
C GLU A 151 -8.23 -13.92 0.93
N ASN A 152 -9.54 -13.82 1.12
CA ASN A 152 -10.18 -13.44 2.39
C ASN A 152 -11.53 -14.16 2.64
N GLY A 153 -11.53 -15.49 2.55
CA GLY A 153 -12.72 -16.29 2.83
C GLY A 153 -13.78 -16.24 1.72
N ILE A 154 -13.32 -16.24 0.46
CA ILE A 154 -14.17 -16.35 -0.73
C ILE A 154 -14.87 -17.70 -0.68
N GLY A 155 -16.20 -17.66 -0.72
CA GLY A 155 -17.09 -18.82 -0.54
C GLY A 155 -17.32 -19.66 -1.79
N GLU A 156 -17.10 -19.10 -2.98
CA GLU A 156 -17.17 -19.82 -4.26
C GLU A 156 -16.67 -18.85 -5.35
N ILE A 157 -15.82 -19.33 -6.27
CA ILE A 157 -15.40 -18.56 -7.44
C ILE A 157 -16.14 -19.14 -8.64
N SER A 158 -17.19 -18.46 -9.11
CA SER A 158 -17.93 -18.88 -10.30
C SER A 158 -17.39 -18.16 -11.54
N SER A 159 -16.92 -18.92 -12.52
CA SER A 159 -16.18 -18.37 -13.66
C SER A 159 -16.91 -18.52 -14.98
N SER A 160 -17.91 -17.69 -15.22
CA SER A 160 -18.46 -17.59 -16.56
C SER A 160 -17.69 -16.58 -17.44
N TYR A 161 -16.76 -15.77 -16.90
CA TYR A 161 -16.18 -14.64 -17.66
C TYR A 161 -14.71 -14.26 -17.38
N LEU A 162 -14.00 -14.93 -16.46
CA LEU A 162 -12.64 -14.51 -16.06
C LEU A 162 -11.62 -14.52 -17.22
N PRO A 163 -10.59 -13.67 -17.20
CA PRO A 163 -9.46 -13.75 -18.12
C PRO A 163 -8.81 -15.14 -18.03
N LYS A 164 -8.36 -15.69 -19.17
CA LYS A 164 -7.56 -16.91 -19.16
C LYS A 164 -6.12 -16.51 -18.86
N ILE A 165 -5.64 -16.86 -17.68
CA ILE A 165 -4.30 -16.48 -17.21
C ILE A 165 -3.41 -17.72 -17.22
N SER A 166 -2.32 -17.67 -17.97
CA SER A 166 -1.24 -18.65 -17.92
C SER A 166 -0.06 -18.07 -17.16
N ALA A 167 0.48 -18.81 -16.18
CA ALA A 167 1.57 -18.36 -15.32
C ALA A 167 2.62 -19.43 -15.04
N SER A 168 3.82 -19.02 -14.66
CA SER A 168 4.80 -19.95 -14.10
C SER A 168 4.42 -20.37 -12.68
N GLU A 169 4.01 -19.43 -11.84
CA GLU A 169 3.65 -19.68 -10.44
C GLU A 169 2.31 -19.01 -10.06
N LEU A 170 1.50 -19.72 -9.28
CA LEU A 170 0.36 -19.18 -8.54
C LEU A 170 0.68 -19.12 -7.05
N SER A 171 0.68 -17.91 -6.50
CA SER A 171 0.82 -17.64 -5.07
C SER A 171 -0.51 -17.19 -4.48
N ILE A 172 -1.03 -17.93 -3.49
CA ILE A 172 -2.19 -17.51 -2.70
C ILE A 172 -1.70 -16.68 -1.52
N ILE A 173 -2.16 -15.44 -1.41
CA ILE A 173 -1.87 -14.51 -0.32
C ILE A 173 -2.98 -14.62 0.72
N VAL A 174 -2.64 -15.17 1.88
CA VAL A 174 -3.53 -15.26 3.04
C VAL A 174 -3.43 -13.95 3.83
N SER A 175 -4.51 -13.18 3.83
CA SER A 175 -4.57 -11.84 4.44
C SER A 175 -5.23 -11.79 5.82
N THR A 176 -5.88 -12.87 6.24
CA THR A 176 -6.60 -12.95 7.51
C THR A 176 -6.21 -14.17 8.31
N LYS A 177 -6.49 -14.11 9.63
CA LYS A 177 -6.26 -15.24 10.52
C LYS A 177 -6.99 -16.51 10.02
N PRO A 178 -6.36 -17.69 10.11
CA PRO A 178 -6.86 -18.94 9.52
C PRO A 178 -8.24 -19.36 10.01
N ASN A 179 -8.60 -19.03 11.25
CA ASN A 179 -9.91 -19.34 11.83
C ASN A 179 -11.09 -18.71 11.06
N ASN A 180 -10.81 -17.76 10.15
CA ASN A 180 -11.79 -17.12 9.29
C ASN A 180 -11.80 -17.68 7.85
N LEU A 181 -10.90 -18.60 7.51
CA LEU A 181 -10.87 -19.23 6.19
C LEU A 181 -12.04 -20.21 6.07
N LYS A 182 -12.88 -20.01 5.04
CA LYS A 182 -14.03 -20.88 4.77
C LYS A 182 -13.65 -22.20 4.10
N PHE A 183 -12.46 -22.28 3.52
CA PHE A 183 -11.96 -23.45 2.80
C PHE A 183 -10.55 -23.82 3.20
N SER A 184 -10.22 -25.09 2.98
CA SER A 184 -8.83 -25.53 2.94
C SER A 184 -8.11 -24.88 1.75
N ILE A 185 -6.82 -24.59 1.92
CA ILE A 185 -5.94 -24.08 0.86
C ILE A 185 -5.95 -25.02 -0.36
N THR A 186 -6.04 -26.34 -0.14
CA THR A 186 -6.12 -27.35 -1.20
C THR A 186 -7.36 -27.17 -2.07
N THR A 187 -8.53 -26.94 -1.46
CA THR A 187 -9.79 -26.70 -2.17
C THR A 187 -9.70 -25.42 -3.02
N LEU A 188 -9.03 -24.39 -2.49
CA LEU A 188 -8.83 -23.14 -3.20
C LEU A 188 -7.93 -23.34 -4.43
N PHE A 189 -6.79 -24.02 -4.30
CA PHE A 189 -5.94 -24.34 -5.45
C PHE A 189 -6.67 -25.14 -6.53
N ASN A 190 -7.49 -26.12 -6.15
CA ASN A 190 -8.27 -26.89 -7.12
C ASN A 190 -9.28 -26.01 -7.86
N SER A 191 -9.93 -25.09 -7.14
CA SER A 191 -10.87 -24.15 -7.74
C SER A 191 -10.16 -23.19 -8.70
N LEU A 192 -8.98 -22.67 -8.30
CA LEU A 192 -8.17 -21.79 -9.15
C LEU A 192 -7.54 -22.50 -10.34
N GLY A 193 -7.24 -23.80 -10.24
CA GLY A 193 -6.74 -24.61 -11.36
C GLY A 193 -7.75 -24.76 -12.50
N ASN A 194 -9.04 -24.57 -12.23
CA ASN A 194 -10.06 -24.50 -13.28
C ASN A 194 -10.07 -23.13 -14.00
N LEU A 195 -9.45 -22.10 -13.41
CA LEU A 195 -9.50 -20.71 -13.87
C LEU A 195 -8.18 -20.28 -14.52
N PHE A 196 -7.07 -20.73 -13.95
CA PHE A 196 -5.73 -20.33 -14.28
C PHE A 196 -4.90 -21.56 -14.61
N ASP A 197 -4.05 -21.42 -15.62
CA ASP A 197 -3.05 -22.41 -15.99
C ASP A 197 -1.72 -22.02 -15.32
N PHE A 198 -1.18 -22.86 -14.44
CA PHE A 198 0.05 -22.58 -13.72
C PHE A 198 0.89 -23.84 -13.48
N LYS A 199 2.22 -23.67 -13.43
CA LYS A 199 3.16 -24.79 -13.26
C LYS A 199 3.46 -25.12 -11.80
N THR A 200 3.62 -24.09 -10.97
CA THR A 200 3.92 -24.23 -9.54
C THR A 200 2.90 -23.48 -8.69
N ARG A 201 2.78 -23.91 -7.43
CA ARG A 201 1.86 -23.32 -6.46
C ARG A 201 2.57 -23.01 -5.15
N LYS A 202 2.23 -21.87 -4.55
CA LYS A 202 2.81 -21.41 -3.29
C LYS A 202 1.77 -20.73 -2.41
N VAL A 203 1.94 -20.85 -1.10
CA VAL A 203 1.15 -20.10 -0.11
C VAL A 203 2.06 -19.04 0.48
N LEU A 204 1.58 -17.80 0.47
CA LEU A 204 2.23 -16.65 1.08
C LEU A 204 1.32 -16.09 2.15
N TYR A 205 1.85 -15.85 3.34
CA TYR A 205 1.15 -15.07 4.34
C TYR A 205 1.42 -13.59 4.09
N PHE A 206 0.40 -12.75 4.22
CA PHE A 206 0.58 -11.32 4.01
C PHE A 206 1.61 -10.75 5.01
N SER A 207 1.51 -11.17 6.27
CA SER A 207 2.48 -10.85 7.31
C SER A 207 2.70 -12.02 8.29
N SER A 208 3.71 -11.90 9.14
CA SER A 208 4.03 -12.96 10.10
C SER A 208 2.98 -13.13 11.22
N SER A 209 2.15 -12.12 11.47
CA SER A 209 1.04 -12.14 12.46
C SER A 209 -0.23 -12.83 11.98
N VAL A 210 -0.36 -13.09 10.68
CA VAL A 210 -1.47 -13.89 10.14
C VAL A 210 -1.13 -15.37 10.01
N ILE A 211 0.11 -15.77 10.30
CA ILE A 211 0.52 -17.18 10.33
C ILE A 211 -0.24 -17.92 11.44
N PRO A 212 -0.86 -19.08 11.14
CA PRO A 212 -1.49 -19.94 12.14
C PRO A 212 -0.53 -20.30 13.29
N PRO A 213 -1.00 -20.33 14.55
CA PRO A 213 -0.15 -20.72 15.68
C PRO A 213 0.32 -22.18 15.61
N ASP A 214 -0.40 -23.03 14.87
CA ASP A 214 -0.10 -24.44 14.62
C ASP A 214 0.86 -24.66 13.42
N VAL A 215 1.25 -23.60 12.72
CA VAL A 215 2.15 -23.66 11.57
C VAL A 215 3.52 -23.10 11.94
N CYS A 216 4.57 -23.87 11.67
CA CYS A 216 5.94 -23.43 11.89
C CYS A 216 6.27 -22.24 10.96
N LYS A 217 6.74 -21.13 11.54
CA LYS A 217 7.13 -19.94 10.77
C LYS A 217 8.24 -20.23 9.77
N ASP A 218 9.17 -21.13 10.11
CA ASP A 218 10.29 -21.51 9.26
C ASP A 218 9.87 -22.35 8.05
N SER A 219 8.66 -22.93 8.08
CA SER A 219 8.13 -23.75 6.99
C SER A 219 7.18 -23.00 6.07
N VAL A 220 7.00 -21.69 6.27
CA VAL A 220 6.11 -20.86 5.45
C VAL A 220 6.80 -19.57 5.04
N ASP A 221 6.36 -19.02 3.91
CA ASP A 221 6.86 -17.73 3.44
C ASP A 221 5.80 -16.66 3.66
N PHE A 222 6.27 -15.44 3.92
CA PHE A 222 5.43 -14.27 4.11
C PHE A 222 6.00 -13.11 3.31
N LEU A 223 5.11 -12.21 2.88
CA LEU A 223 5.51 -11.07 2.06
C LEU A 223 6.29 -10.05 2.87
N PHE A 224 5.85 -9.82 4.10
CA PHE A 224 6.33 -8.71 4.89
C PHE A 224 6.40 -9.06 6.39
N GLU A 225 7.35 -8.44 7.08
CA GLU A 225 7.52 -8.60 8.52
C GLU A 225 6.71 -7.56 9.29
N ASP A 226 6.11 -7.96 10.41
CA ASP A 226 5.44 -7.02 11.31
C ASP A 226 6.45 -6.31 12.22
N VAL A 227 7.45 -7.04 12.70
CA VAL A 227 8.53 -6.54 13.54
C VAL A 227 9.84 -7.13 13.05
N ILE A 228 10.80 -6.27 12.72
CA ILE A 228 12.17 -6.60 12.35
C ILE A 228 13.08 -6.15 13.48
N SER A 229 13.99 -7.00 13.93
CA SER A 229 15.14 -6.59 14.74
C SER A 229 16.38 -6.55 13.85
N LEU A 230 17.11 -5.44 13.91
CA LEU A 230 18.24 -5.17 13.03
C LEU A 230 19.40 -4.55 13.81
N ASN A 231 20.54 -5.22 13.83
CA ASN A 231 21.81 -4.59 14.22
C ASN A 231 22.29 -3.68 13.09
N MET A 232 22.73 -2.47 13.41
CA MET A 232 23.21 -1.53 12.41
C MET A 232 24.49 -2.00 11.71
N SER A 233 25.30 -2.86 12.35
CA SER A 233 26.42 -3.56 11.69
C SER A 233 26.01 -4.52 10.58
N GLU A 234 24.76 -4.98 10.56
CA GLU A 234 24.21 -5.93 9.59
C GLU A 234 23.33 -5.24 8.52
N LEU A 235 23.16 -3.91 8.60
CA LEU A 235 22.23 -3.17 7.75
C LEU A 235 22.44 -3.48 6.28
N ASP A 236 23.68 -3.54 5.78
CA ASP A 236 23.95 -3.71 4.36
C ASP A 236 23.63 -5.12 3.84
N SER A 237 23.80 -6.15 4.67
CA SER A 237 23.58 -7.56 4.30
C SER A 237 22.13 -8.03 4.50
N THR A 238 21.36 -7.38 5.38
CA THR A 238 19.98 -7.80 5.67
C THR A 238 18.99 -7.36 4.59
N ASP A 239 18.22 -8.27 4.01
CA ASP A 239 17.10 -7.93 3.14
C ASP A 239 15.87 -7.51 3.98
N LEU A 240 15.42 -6.26 3.83
CA LEU A 240 14.34 -5.71 4.66
C LEU A 240 12.98 -5.92 3.97
N ARG A 241 12.27 -6.98 4.36
CA ARG A 241 10.90 -7.27 3.91
C ARG A 241 9.86 -6.41 4.61
N VAL A 242 9.91 -5.11 4.35
CA VAL A 242 9.08 -4.10 5.02
C VAL A 242 7.80 -3.79 4.27
N SER A 243 6.82 -3.23 4.98
CA SER A 243 5.61 -2.67 4.38
C SER A 243 5.91 -1.61 3.32
N PRO A 244 5.36 -1.72 2.11
CA PRO A 244 5.50 -0.70 1.09
C PRO A 244 4.70 0.57 1.44
N SER A 245 3.70 0.50 2.31
CA SER A 245 3.01 1.70 2.81
C SER A 245 3.82 2.39 3.91
N VAL A 246 4.07 1.73 5.05
CA VAL A 246 4.65 2.39 6.22
C VAL A 246 5.67 1.52 6.95
N SER A 247 6.89 2.03 7.10
CA SER A 247 7.86 1.53 8.08
C SER A 247 7.96 2.46 9.28
N ILE A 248 7.96 1.87 10.48
CA ILE A 248 8.19 2.56 11.75
C ILE A 248 9.61 2.24 12.16
N VAL A 249 10.51 3.22 12.07
CA VAL A 249 11.92 3.06 12.42
C VAL A 249 12.12 3.55 13.84
N MET A 250 12.60 2.66 14.69
CA MET A 250 12.84 2.90 16.11
C MET A 250 14.31 2.62 16.42
N PRO A 251 15.19 3.63 16.34
CA PRO A 251 16.56 3.53 16.85
C PRO A 251 16.55 3.15 18.34
N CYS A 252 17.28 2.10 18.69
CA CYS A 252 17.33 1.54 20.04
C CYS A 252 18.77 1.38 20.52
N ILE A 253 18.96 1.53 21.83
CA ILE A 253 20.17 1.12 22.56
C ILE A 253 19.85 0.07 23.63
N ASP A 254 18.58 -0.06 23.99
CA ASP A 254 18.07 -1.05 24.94
C ASP A 254 17.15 -2.01 24.17
N GLU A 255 17.62 -3.23 23.99
CA GLU A 255 16.93 -4.26 23.20
C GLU A 255 15.59 -4.66 23.85
N GLU A 256 15.57 -4.88 25.16
CA GLU A 256 14.38 -5.33 25.87
C GLU A 256 13.27 -4.28 25.80
N LEU A 257 13.64 -3.01 26.01
CA LEU A 257 12.72 -1.89 25.88
C LEU A 257 12.24 -1.74 24.42
N GLY A 258 13.15 -1.89 23.45
CA GLY A 258 12.83 -1.90 22.02
C GLY A 258 11.75 -2.92 21.68
N TYR A 259 11.88 -4.18 22.10
CA TYR A 259 10.85 -5.21 21.85
C TYR A 259 9.51 -4.91 22.52
N LYS A 260 9.52 -4.45 23.78
CA LYS A 260 8.29 -4.07 24.49
C LYS A 260 7.56 -2.94 23.75
N THR A 261 8.30 -1.94 23.30
CA THR A 261 7.75 -0.80 22.56
C THR A 261 7.26 -1.22 21.17
N ALA A 262 8.00 -2.06 20.45
CA ALA A 262 7.55 -2.57 19.16
C ALA A 262 6.23 -3.37 19.27
N ALA A 263 6.10 -4.20 20.30
CA ALA A 263 4.88 -4.97 20.54
C ALA A 263 3.65 -4.07 20.77
N ILE A 264 3.79 -2.99 21.56
CA ILE A 264 2.68 -2.07 21.79
C ILE A 264 2.38 -1.18 20.56
N LEU A 265 3.41 -0.75 19.81
CA LEU A 265 3.28 -0.04 18.53
C LEU A 265 2.46 -0.85 17.52
N ALA A 266 2.86 -2.10 17.28
CA ALA A 266 2.20 -2.98 16.33
C ALA A 266 0.77 -3.32 16.77
N SER A 267 0.57 -3.74 18.03
CA SER A 267 -0.76 -4.16 18.52
C SER A 267 -1.81 -3.05 18.51
N ARG A 268 -1.39 -1.78 18.59
CA ARG A 268 -2.29 -0.62 18.59
C ARG A 268 -2.32 0.16 17.28
N ALA A 269 -1.57 -0.24 16.25
CA ALA A 269 -1.46 0.51 15.00
C ALA A 269 -2.81 0.76 14.31
N GLY A 270 -3.74 -0.22 14.35
CA GLY A 270 -5.06 -0.15 13.71
C GLY A 270 -5.04 -0.22 12.18
N THR A 271 -3.85 -0.16 11.58
CA THR A 271 -3.55 -0.55 10.20
C THR A 271 -2.21 -1.27 10.23
N TRP A 272 -1.91 -1.99 9.16
CA TRP A 272 -0.64 -2.69 9.05
C TRP A 272 0.53 -1.76 8.71
N GLY A 273 1.72 -2.12 9.19
CA GLY A 273 2.99 -1.44 8.98
C GLY A 273 4.11 -2.26 9.64
N THR A 274 5.36 -2.07 9.22
CA THR A 274 6.50 -2.81 9.77
C THR A 274 7.23 -1.98 10.82
N VAL A 275 7.36 -2.51 12.04
CA VAL A 275 8.20 -1.89 13.07
C VAL A 275 9.63 -2.43 12.94
N ILE A 276 10.61 -1.54 12.86
CA ILE A 276 12.03 -1.87 12.75
C ILE A 276 12.70 -1.40 14.04
N ILE A 277 13.09 -2.37 14.87
CA ILE A 277 13.94 -2.18 16.04
C ILE A 277 15.38 -2.10 15.51
N ALA A 278 15.88 -0.89 15.37
CA ALA A 278 17.21 -0.64 14.82
C ALA A 278 18.22 -0.46 15.96
N MET A 279 18.92 -1.53 16.32
CA MET A 279 19.90 -1.57 17.41
C MET A 279 21.18 -0.83 16.99
N ASP A 280 21.49 0.27 17.66
CA ASP A 280 22.68 1.09 17.41
C ASP A 280 23.94 0.48 18.06
N ASP A 281 24.33 -0.70 17.58
CA ASP A 281 25.51 -1.45 18.03
C ASP A 281 26.85 -0.82 17.56
N VAL A 282 26.80 0.10 16.60
CA VAL A 282 27.95 0.84 16.07
C VAL A 282 28.14 2.24 16.68
N GLY A 283 27.22 2.67 17.55
CA GLY A 283 27.29 3.97 18.24
C GLY A 283 27.13 5.19 17.33
N GLY A 284 26.36 5.07 16.26
CA GLY A 284 26.08 6.14 15.29
C GLY A 284 25.08 7.19 15.78
N GLY A 285 24.29 6.86 16.79
CA GLY A 285 23.23 7.67 17.37
C GLY A 285 21.94 7.70 16.54
N PHE A 286 20.88 8.23 17.15
CA PHE A 286 19.51 8.22 16.61
C PHE A 286 19.41 8.66 15.14
N MET A 287 20.05 9.78 14.78
CA MET A 287 19.94 10.37 13.44
C MET A 287 20.59 9.49 12.37
N SER A 288 21.77 8.93 12.67
CA SER A 288 22.49 8.06 11.76
C SER A 288 21.70 6.76 11.54
N THR A 289 21.29 6.12 12.63
CA THR A 289 20.50 4.88 12.62
C THR A 289 19.20 5.05 11.83
N LEU A 290 18.41 6.09 12.14
CA LEU A 290 17.16 6.37 11.43
C LEU A 290 17.37 6.56 9.93
N ASN A 291 18.31 7.43 9.54
CA ASN A 291 18.51 7.77 8.15
C ASN A 291 19.03 6.59 7.33
N SER A 292 19.94 5.79 7.89
CA SER A 292 20.50 4.62 7.21
C SER A 292 19.43 3.54 6.98
N VAL A 293 18.61 3.23 7.99
CA VAL A 293 17.49 2.29 7.84
C VAL A 293 16.46 2.82 6.85
N ALA A 294 16.08 4.09 6.97
CA ALA A 294 15.09 4.70 6.09
C ALA A 294 15.54 4.77 4.62
N ALA A 295 16.85 4.90 4.37
CA ALA A 295 17.41 4.85 3.03
C ALA A 295 17.21 3.47 2.38
N LYS A 296 17.31 2.39 3.16
CA LYS A 296 17.12 1.00 2.71
C LYS A 296 15.65 0.57 2.60
N CYS A 297 14.74 1.22 3.32
CA CYS A 297 13.31 0.90 3.27
C CYS A 297 12.63 1.47 2.03
N ASP A 298 11.91 0.66 1.24
CA ASP A 298 11.13 1.13 0.10
C ASP A 298 9.72 1.64 0.43
N SER A 299 9.40 1.77 1.72
CA SER A 299 8.12 2.28 2.20
C SER A 299 7.83 3.71 1.73
N ARG A 300 6.58 4.01 1.40
CA ARG A 300 6.13 5.36 1.03
C ARG A 300 6.27 6.36 2.18
N PHE A 301 6.00 5.88 3.39
CA PHE A 301 6.09 6.66 4.61
C PHE A 301 7.08 6.03 5.59
N ILE A 302 7.85 6.89 6.25
CA ILE A 302 8.66 6.52 7.40
C ILE A 302 8.10 7.21 8.63
N VAL A 303 7.83 6.45 9.69
CA VAL A 303 7.55 6.97 11.02
C VAL A 303 8.82 6.87 11.84
N PHE A 304 9.32 7.98 12.39
CA PHE A 304 10.42 7.95 13.34
C PHE A 304 9.87 8.03 14.76
N VAL A 305 10.30 7.09 15.61
CA VAL A 305 9.88 6.98 17.02
C VAL A 305 11.08 6.68 17.91
N ALA A 306 10.94 6.94 19.20
CA ALA A 306 11.92 6.54 20.20
C ALA A 306 11.54 5.19 20.84
N GLN A 307 12.53 4.51 21.44
CA GLN A 307 12.35 3.21 22.09
C GLN A 307 11.43 3.23 23.31
N ASP A 308 11.03 4.41 23.80
CA ASP A 308 10.12 4.65 24.93
C ASP A 308 8.79 5.31 24.49
N ALA A 309 8.47 5.23 23.20
CA ALA A 309 7.21 5.71 22.66
C ALA A 309 6.02 4.84 23.10
N PHE A 310 4.90 5.48 23.44
CA PHE A 310 3.67 4.80 23.82
C PHE A 310 2.49 5.27 22.94
N PRO A 311 1.87 4.36 22.17
CA PRO A 311 0.81 4.71 21.23
C PRO A 311 -0.60 4.67 21.84
N GLY A 312 -1.46 5.56 21.35
CA GLY A 312 -2.91 5.43 21.42
C GLY A 312 -3.44 4.29 20.54
N ARG A 313 -4.72 3.93 20.69
CA ARG A 313 -5.35 2.91 19.83
C ARG A 313 -5.63 3.48 18.44
N GLY A 314 -5.30 2.71 17.40
CA GLY A 314 -5.49 3.10 16.00
C GLY A 314 -4.55 4.20 15.51
N TRP A 315 -3.49 4.50 16.26
CA TRP A 315 -2.62 5.65 16.02
C TRP A 315 -2.10 5.71 14.58
N LEU A 316 -1.56 4.59 14.07
CA LEU A 316 -0.97 4.55 12.74
C LEU A 316 -2.03 4.72 11.64
N LYS A 317 -3.19 4.10 11.80
CA LYS A 317 -4.31 4.22 10.85
C LYS A 317 -4.77 5.67 10.74
N ILE A 318 -5.02 6.32 11.88
CA ILE A 318 -5.50 7.70 11.94
C ILE A 318 -4.48 8.63 11.26
N ALA A 319 -3.19 8.47 11.56
CA ALA A 319 -2.13 9.24 10.92
C ALA A 319 -2.05 9.00 9.41
N LEU A 320 -2.09 7.75 8.96
CA LEU A 320 -2.00 7.41 7.54
C LEU A 320 -3.17 7.99 6.74
N GLU A 321 -4.40 7.86 7.24
CA GLU A 321 -5.59 8.43 6.61
C GLU A 321 -5.48 9.97 6.55
N ARG A 322 -4.98 10.60 7.62
CA ARG A 322 -4.83 12.05 7.69
C ARG A 322 -3.77 12.58 6.72
N ILE A 323 -2.56 12.02 6.71
CA ILE A 323 -1.47 12.49 5.84
C ILE A 323 -1.79 12.29 4.34
N GLU A 324 -2.58 11.26 4.01
CA GLU A 324 -3.03 11.01 2.64
C GLU A 324 -4.13 11.99 2.22
N SER A 325 -5.16 12.19 3.05
CA SER A 325 -6.27 13.10 2.72
C SER A 325 -5.82 14.56 2.52
N GLU A 326 -4.82 15.00 3.27
CA GLU A 326 -4.24 16.35 3.15
C GLU A 326 -3.14 16.43 2.08
N GLY A 327 -2.73 15.31 1.49
CA GLY A 327 -1.56 15.26 0.62
C GLY A 327 -0.30 15.82 1.30
N ALA A 328 -0.20 15.70 2.63
CA ALA A 328 0.86 16.29 3.42
C ALA A 328 2.19 15.53 3.23
N GLY A 329 3.28 16.25 3.49
CA GLY A 329 4.65 15.75 3.44
C GLY A 329 5.13 15.25 4.80
N LEU A 330 4.71 15.93 5.88
CA LEU A 330 4.99 15.58 7.26
C LEU A 330 3.72 15.66 8.09
N LEU A 331 3.49 14.61 8.88
CA LEU A 331 2.48 14.60 9.94
C LEU A 331 3.15 14.59 11.31
N ALA A 332 2.71 15.49 12.20
CA ALA A 332 3.02 15.45 13.63
C ALA A 332 1.94 14.67 14.39
N PHE A 333 2.38 13.71 15.21
CA PHE A 333 1.51 12.99 16.14
C PHE A 333 1.14 13.88 17.34
N ASN A 334 0.08 13.48 18.06
CA ASN A 334 -0.22 14.05 19.36
C ASN A 334 0.71 13.47 20.43
N ASP A 335 1.73 14.24 20.76
CA ASP A 335 2.75 13.90 21.76
C ASP A 335 2.46 14.44 23.16
N GLY A 336 1.33 15.15 23.34
CA GLY A 336 0.95 15.79 24.60
C GLY A 336 1.84 16.95 25.05
N LYS A 337 2.87 17.32 24.26
CA LYS A 337 3.87 18.35 24.63
C LYS A 337 3.88 19.53 23.67
N TRP A 338 4.01 19.27 22.37
CA TRP A 338 4.18 20.33 21.38
C TRP A 338 2.89 20.73 20.69
N PHE A 339 1.82 19.92 20.80
CA PHE A 339 0.51 20.20 20.20
C PHE A 339 0.61 20.57 18.70
N GLY A 340 1.42 19.83 17.95
CA GLY A 340 1.64 20.08 16.52
C GLY A 340 2.59 21.23 16.20
N ARG A 341 3.21 21.87 17.20
CA ARG A 341 4.25 22.88 16.94
C ARG A 341 5.52 22.26 16.37
N ILE A 342 5.89 21.06 16.84
CA ILE A 342 7.05 20.27 16.45
C ILE A 342 6.60 18.81 16.30
N ALA A 343 7.04 18.13 15.24
CA ALA A 343 6.89 16.69 15.09
C ALA A 343 8.00 15.94 15.86
N SER A 344 7.88 15.87 17.19
CA SER A 344 8.81 15.11 18.06
C SER A 344 8.86 13.63 17.68
N PHE A 345 7.69 13.07 17.37
CA PHE A 345 7.52 11.92 16.49
C PHE A 345 6.78 12.36 15.24
N GLY A 346 7.13 11.79 14.09
CA GLY A 346 6.57 12.22 12.82
C GLY A 346 6.45 11.11 11.79
N MET A 347 5.43 11.20 10.94
CA MET A 347 5.26 10.38 9.74
C MET A 347 5.64 11.21 8.52
N VAL A 348 6.63 10.75 7.77
CA VAL A 348 7.26 11.49 6.68
C VAL A 348 7.01 10.78 5.36
N ARG A 349 6.47 11.52 4.38
CA ARG A 349 6.35 11.04 3.00
C ARG A 349 7.73 11.11 2.32
N LYS A 350 8.30 9.96 1.94
CA LYS A 350 9.66 9.89 1.37
C LYS A 350 9.82 10.74 0.11
N THR A 351 8.81 10.75 -0.77
CA THR A 351 8.85 11.54 -2.01
C THR A 351 8.87 13.05 -1.77
N TRP A 352 8.35 13.51 -0.64
CA TRP A 352 8.39 14.91 -0.25
C TRP A 352 9.75 15.29 0.34
N VAL A 353 10.24 14.52 1.33
CA VAL A 353 11.48 14.86 2.06
C VAL A 353 12.73 14.78 1.18
N ARG A 354 12.68 13.96 0.11
CA ARG A 354 13.75 13.84 -0.91
C ARG A 354 14.19 15.16 -1.53
N LYS A 355 13.29 16.16 -1.57
CA LYS A 355 13.60 17.50 -2.09
C LYS A 355 14.59 18.27 -1.21
N PHE A 356 14.72 17.90 0.07
CA PHE A 356 15.53 18.60 1.06
C PHE A 356 16.75 17.81 1.51
N TYR A 357 16.61 16.48 1.66
CA TYR A 357 17.62 15.62 2.28
C TYR A 357 17.98 14.38 1.45
N GLU A 358 17.64 14.36 0.16
CA GLU A 358 17.86 13.19 -0.71
C GLU A 358 17.26 11.91 -0.08
N ASN A 359 18.07 10.93 0.32
CA ASN A 359 17.57 9.68 0.88
C ASN A 359 17.37 9.70 2.40
N ALA A 360 17.76 10.79 3.09
CA ALA A 360 17.59 10.93 4.53
C ALA A 360 16.18 11.44 4.90
N ILE A 361 15.75 11.12 6.11
CA ILE A 361 14.47 11.57 6.68
C ILE A 361 14.67 12.83 7.51
N LEU A 362 15.71 12.82 8.33
CA LEU A 362 16.13 13.95 9.14
C LEU A 362 17.47 14.47 8.64
N ASN A 363 17.73 15.76 8.81
CA ASN A 363 18.99 16.34 8.35
C ASN A 363 20.18 15.65 9.06
N PRO A 364 21.11 15.03 8.31
CA PRO A 364 22.22 14.26 8.89
C PRO A 364 23.26 15.10 9.65
N TYR A 365 23.18 16.44 9.57
CA TYR A 365 24.08 17.32 10.30
C TYR A 365 23.72 17.49 11.78
N TYR A 366 22.56 17.02 12.23
CA TYR A 366 22.25 17.03 13.66
C TYR A 366 22.79 15.80 14.36
N LYS A 367 23.29 15.99 15.58
CA LYS A 367 23.77 14.88 16.41
C LYS A 367 22.68 14.35 17.34
N ALA A 368 21.89 15.23 17.94
CA ALA A 368 20.94 14.85 18.98
C ALA A 368 19.62 15.65 18.95
N HIS A 369 19.65 16.95 18.66
CA HIS A 369 18.46 17.80 18.71
C HIS A 369 18.28 18.64 17.44
N LYS A 370 17.12 19.28 17.30
CA LYS A 370 16.75 20.24 16.24
C LYS A 370 16.46 19.65 14.87
N ALA A 371 16.70 18.36 14.65
CA ALA A 371 16.30 17.72 13.41
C ALA A 371 14.77 17.73 13.21
N ASP A 372 14.02 17.46 14.27
CA ASP A 372 12.57 17.56 14.36
C ASP A 372 12.07 19.00 14.16
N ASN A 373 12.77 19.99 14.74
CA ASN A 373 12.52 21.41 14.48
C ASN A 373 12.66 21.75 12.99
N GLU A 374 13.76 21.34 12.35
CA GLU A 374 14.03 21.67 10.95
C GLU A 374 13.02 21.02 10.00
N ILE A 375 12.78 19.71 10.11
CA ILE A 375 11.81 19.05 9.22
C ILE A 375 10.40 19.63 9.39
N THR A 376 10.01 19.99 10.63
CA THR A 376 8.72 20.65 10.88
C THR A 376 8.66 22.03 10.22
N LEU A 377 9.75 22.80 10.33
CA LEU A 377 9.84 24.12 9.69
C LEU A 377 9.76 24.00 8.16
N LEU A 378 10.48 23.06 7.56
CA LEU A 378 10.42 22.79 6.12
C LEU A 378 9.00 22.42 5.67
N ALA A 379 8.31 21.56 6.41
CA ALA A 379 6.93 21.18 6.11
C ALA A 379 5.97 22.38 6.18
N LYS A 380 6.13 23.25 7.19
CA LYS A 380 5.33 24.49 7.32
C LYS A 380 5.65 25.48 6.20
N LEU A 381 6.93 25.63 5.85
CA LEU A 381 7.38 26.45 4.72
C LEU A 381 6.91 25.91 3.37
N ASP A 382 6.69 24.60 3.23
CA ASP A 382 6.17 24.01 1.98
C ASP A 382 4.63 23.90 1.98
N ASN A 383 3.93 24.36 3.03
CA ASN A 383 2.49 24.10 3.24
C ASN A 383 2.12 22.59 3.15
N ARG A 384 3.03 21.73 3.61
CA ARG A 384 2.90 20.26 3.60
C ARG A 384 2.94 19.67 5.00
N PHE A 385 2.66 20.49 6.02
CA PHE A 385 2.58 20.08 7.42
C PHE A 385 1.13 19.81 7.83
N VAL A 386 0.89 18.69 8.52
CA VAL A 386 -0.38 18.41 9.19
C VAL A 386 -0.13 17.95 10.62
N TYR A 387 -0.99 18.37 11.55
CA TYR A 387 -1.03 17.85 12.91
C TYR A 387 -2.30 17.02 13.08
N GLU A 388 -2.19 15.85 13.72
CA GLU A 388 -3.32 14.98 14.00
C GLU A 388 -3.54 14.81 15.52
N PRO A 389 -4.49 15.55 16.12
CA PRO A 389 -4.72 15.51 17.56
C PRO A 389 -5.25 14.16 18.07
N ASN A 390 -5.89 13.35 17.22
CA ASN A 390 -6.45 12.04 17.61
C ASN A 390 -5.45 10.89 17.47
N SER A 391 -4.29 11.14 16.85
CA SER A 391 -3.25 10.15 16.68
C SER A 391 -2.19 10.29 17.77
N THR A 392 -2.49 9.77 18.96
CA THR A 392 -1.61 9.87 20.14
C THR A 392 -0.38 8.97 20.02
N LEU A 393 0.79 9.56 20.24
CA LEU A 393 2.06 8.87 20.39
C LEU A 393 2.94 9.71 21.33
N ILE A 394 3.06 9.29 22.59
CA ILE A 394 3.74 10.05 23.65
C ILE A 394 5.04 9.38 24.05
N GLU A 395 5.99 10.15 24.56
CA GLU A 395 7.22 9.59 25.14
C GLU A 395 7.04 9.35 26.63
N VAL A 396 7.44 8.16 27.10
CA VAL A 396 7.35 7.78 28.52
C VAL A 396 8.74 7.82 29.15
N ASP A 397 9.30 9.02 29.26
CA ASP A 397 10.54 9.28 30.00
C ASP A 397 10.26 10.17 31.23
N TYR A 398 10.32 9.57 32.40
CA TYR A 398 10.11 10.25 33.69
C TYR A 398 11.21 11.26 34.05
N ARG A 399 12.34 11.29 33.31
CA ARG A 399 13.47 12.20 33.54
C ARG A 399 13.61 13.28 32.47
N LYS A 400 12.72 13.29 31.47
CA LYS A 400 12.85 14.10 30.25
C LYS A 400 13.00 15.60 30.49
N ASP A 401 12.39 16.13 31.54
CA ASP A 401 12.37 17.57 31.82
C ASP A 401 13.63 18.07 32.54
N THR A 402 14.58 17.19 32.84
CA THR A 402 15.85 17.56 33.50
C THR A 402 16.98 17.92 32.52
N GLY A 403 16.79 17.66 31.22
CA GLY A 403 17.82 17.85 30.18
C GLY A 403 17.80 19.23 29.50
N GLY A 404 18.96 19.68 29.02
CA GLY A 404 19.13 20.87 28.18
C GLY A 404 19.37 20.53 26.70
N SER A 405 19.29 21.53 25.82
CA SER A 405 19.59 21.35 24.40
C SER A 405 21.09 21.24 24.11
N ASN A 406 21.46 20.48 23.08
CA ASN A 406 22.82 20.44 22.56
C ASN A 406 23.17 21.77 21.87
N ARG A 407 24.16 22.49 22.44
CA ARG A 407 24.59 23.80 21.95
C ARG A 407 25.14 23.79 20.51
N VAL A 408 25.73 22.68 20.08
CA VAL A 408 26.26 22.52 18.71
C VAL A 408 25.10 22.46 17.73
N ASP A 409 24.08 21.65 18.01
CA ASP A 409 22.88 21.55 17.18
C ASP A 409 22.08 22.86 17.17
N ASP A 410 22.00 23.57 18.30
CA ASP A 410 21.38 24.90 18.37
C ASP A 410 22.07 25.92 17.45
N LYS A 411 23.41 25.92 17.44
CA LYS A 411 24.20 26.79 16.56
C LYS A 411 23.97 26.42 15.09
N ARG A 412 23.98 25.11 14.77
CA ARG A 412 23.73 24.59 13.42
C ARG A 412 22.34 24.97 12.93
N PHE A 413 21.30 24.78 13.73
CA PHE A 413 19.94 25.18 13.37
C PHE A 413 19.83 26.67 13.12
N ARG A 414 20.47 27.52 13.93
CA ARG A 414 20.50 28.97 13.71
C ARG A 414 21.17 29.33 12.38
N GLU A 415 22.32 28.73 12.08
CA GLU A 415 23.05 28.97 10.84
C GLU A 415 22.22 28.56 9.63
N ARG A 416 21.59 27.38 9.70
CA ARG A 416 20.72 26.89 8.63
C ARG A 416 19.52 27.80 8.42
N PHE A 417 18.82 28.16 9.50
CA PHE A 417 17.68 29.07 9.46
C PHE A 417 18.05 30.42 8.81
N ASN A 418 19.18 31.00 9.19
CA ASN A 418 19.58 32.31 8.72
C ASN A 418 20.10 32.32 7.28
N ASN A 419 20.78 31.25 6.83
CA ASN A 419 21.62 31.30 5.62
C ASN A 419 21.36 30.18 4.60
N GLN A 420 20.90 29.00 5.03
CA GLN A 420 20.87 27.82 4.15
C GLN A 420 19.47 27.46 3.67
N LEU A 421 18.42 27.79 4.45
CA LEU A 421 17.05 27.52 4.03
C LEU A 421 16.59 28.40 2.85
N THR A 422 17.30 29.49 2.56
CA THR A 422 17.02 30.38 1.43
C THR A 422 17.22 29.73 0.07
N GLN A 423 17.92 28.59 0.01
CA GLN A 423 18.02 27.80 -1.21
C GLN A 423 16.69 27.14 -1.61
N PHE A 424 15.79 26.94 -0.65
CA PHE A 424 14.49 26.29 -0.85
C PHE A 424 13.32 27.29 -0.81
N PHE A 425 13.43 28.32 0.03
CA PHE A 425 12.32 29.24 0.29
C PHE A 425 12.77 30.72 0.31
N PRO A 426 11.90 31.67 -0.07
CA PRO A 426 12.17 33.09 0.09
C PRO A 426 12.49 33.48 1.54
N LYS A 427 13.41 34.45 1.71
CA LYS A 427 13.92 34.87 3.02
C LYS A 427 12.83 35.45 3.92
N ASP A 428 11.93 36.25 3.37
CA ASP A 428 10.76 36.82 4.05
C ASP A 428 9.84 35.73 4.61
N ARG A 429 9.62 34.66 3.85
CA ARG A 429 8.83 33.51 4.30
C ARG A 429 9.50 32.80 5.47
N ILE A 430 10.81 32.57 5.42
CA ILE A 430 11.56 31.98 6.53
C ILE A 430 11.48 32.88 7.77
N GLU A 431 11.68 34.18 7.60
CA GLU A 431 11.69 35.16 8.68
C GLU A 431 10.38 35.21 9.47
N SER A 432 9.24 34.92 8.81
CA SER A 432 7.93 34.83 9.47
C SER A 432 7.89 33.80 10.62
N PHE A 433 8.73 32.76 10.57
CA PHE A 433 8.84 31.73 11.61
C PHE A 433 9.88 32.03 12.69
N ARG A 434 10.64 33.13 12.60
CA ARG A 434 11.76 33.42 13.53
C ARG A 434 11.31 33.47 14.99
N LYS A 435 10.18 34.14 15.25
CA LYS A 435 9.62 34.28 16.61
C LYS A 435 9.19 32.92 17.16
N GLU A 436 8.54 32.09 16.34
CA GLU A 436 8.11 30.75 16.73
C GLU A 436 9.30 29.86 17.09
N TYR A 437 10.39 29.88 16.30
CA TYR A 437 11.55 29.03 16.55
C TYR A 437 12.61 29.67 17.47
N LYS A 438 12.35 30.87 18.00
CA LYS A 438 13.24 31.62 18.90
C LYS A 438 14.67 31.77 18.36
N VAL A 439 14.82 31.97 17.04
CA VAL A 439 16.13 32.06 16.38
C VAL A 439 16.66 33.48 16.46
N LYS A 440 17.80 33.68 17.14
CA LYS A 440 18.49 34.98 17.16
C LYS A 440 19.03 35.33 15.77
N LYS A 441 18.97 36.62 15.41
CA LYS A 441 19.56 37.12 14.16
C LYS A 441 21.05 36.79 14.08
#